data_AF-A0AAU3NAC2-F1
#
_entry.id   AF-A0AAU3NAC2-F1
#
_cell.length_a   1.000
_cell.length_b   1.000
_cell.length_c   1.000
_cell.angle_alpha   90.00
_cell.angle_beta   90.00
_cell.angle_gamma   90.00
#
_symmetry.space_group_name_H-M   'P 1'
#
loop_
_entity.id
_entity.type
_entity.pdbx_description
1 polymer ?
#
loop_
_entity_poly.entity_id
_entity_poly.type
_entity_poly.pdbx_seq_one_letter_code
_entity_poly.pdbx_strand_id
1 'polypeptide(L)'
;MPVEFLTDEQAEAYGKFAEEPTRPELERFFFLDDVDRDLIALRRTPHHQLGFALQMCTVRYVGLFLGEDPLDVPWSVVEPAATGSNPPSAG
;
A
#
# COMPACT_ATOMS: atom_id res chain seq x y z
N MET A 1 34.23 -11.76 -6.59
CA MET A 1 33.73 -11.51 -5.22
C MET A 1 32.32 -10.98 -5.37
N PRO A 2 31.27 -11.65 -4.85
CA PRO A 2 29.95 -11.02 -4.76
C PRO A 2 30.08 -9.81 -3.84
N VAL A 3 29.55 -8.67 -4.28
CA VAL A 3 29.52 -7.45 -3.48
C VAL A 3 28.15 -7.45 -2.80
N GLU A 4 28.11 -7.57 -1.48
CA GLU A 4 26.87 -7.35 -0.74
C GLU A 4 26.59 -5.85 -0.75
N PHE A 5 25.57 -5.46 -1.50
CA PHE A 5 25.14 -4.07 -1.64
C PHE A 5 24.23 -3.61 -0.48
N LEU A 6 23.58 -4.56 0.19
CA LEU A 6 22.67 -4.33 1.31
C LEU A 6 23.24 -4.98 2.57
N THR A 7 23.01 -4.35 3.72
CA THR A 7 23.18 -5.00 5.03
C THR A 7 22.10 -6.07 5.24
N ASP A 8 22.33 -6.99 6.18
CA ASP A 8 21.32 -8.00 6.56
C ASP A 8 19.98 -7.35 6.93
N GLU A 9 20.01 -6.25 7.68
CA GLU A 9 18.82 -5.48 8.06
C GLU A 9 18.10 -4.88 6.84
N GLN A 10 18.85 -4.31 5.88
CA GLN A 10 18.28 -3.79 4.65
C GLN A 10 17.68 -4.88 3.77
N ALA A 11 18.32 -6.05 3.73
CA ALA A 11 17.81 -7.20 3.00
C ALA A 11 16.54 -7.77 3.63
N GLU A 12 16.46 -7.80 4.97
CA GLU A 12 15.28 -8.26 5.70
C GLU A 12 14.08 -7.30 5.56
N ALA A 13 14.35 -6.00 5.51
CA ALA A 13 13.37 -4.93 5.33
C ALA A 13 12.91 -4.75 3.88
N TYR A 14 13.71 -5.18 2.91
CA TYR A 14 13.42 -4.99 1.49
C TYR A 14 12.09 -5.66 1.10
N GLY A 15 11.22 -4.90 0.45
CA GLY A 15 9.92 -5.42 0.01
C GLY A 15 8.88 -5.58 1.13
N LYS A 16 9.07 -4.93 2.28
CA LYS A 16 8.14 -4.93 3.41
C LYS A 16 7.87 -3.52 3.94
N PHE A 17 6.88 -3.41 4.81
CA PHE A 17 6.69 -2.22 5.65
C PHE A 17 7.64 -2.29 6.84
N ALA A 18 8.85 -1.74 6.68
CA ALA A 18 9.81 -1.67 7.78
C ALA A 18 9.38 -0.70 8.89
N GLU A 19 8.61 0.33 8.52
CA GLU A 19 8.07 1.36 9.40
C GLU A 19 6.63 1.72 9.00
N GLU A 20 5.93 2.40 9.90
CA GLU A 20 4.59 2.92 9.63
C GLU A 20 4.66 4.11 8.65
N PRO A 21 3.88 4.10 7.54
CA PRO A 21 3.88 5.20 6.60
C PRO A 21 3.51 6.51 7.26
N THR A 22 4.30 7.54 6.99
CA THR A 22 4.01 8.89 7.45
C THR A 22 2.78 9.46 6.76
N ARG A 23 2.17 10.49 7.34
CA ARG A 23 0.99 11.13 6.75
C ARG A 23 1.20 11.61 5.29
N PRO A 24 2.32 12.27 4.92
CA PRO A 24 2.58 12.61 3.52
C PRO A 24 2.69 11.40 2.59
N GLU A 25 3.20 10.27 3.09
CA GLU A 25 3.27 9.02 2.33
C GLU A 25 1.88 8.40 2.14
N LEU A 26 1.02 8.43 3.17
CA LEU A 26 -0.38 8.02 3.07
C LEU A 26 -1.11 8.84 2.00
N GLU A 27 -0.96 10.16 2.03
CA GLU A 27 -1.58 11.06 1.05
C GLU A 27 -1.06 10.82 -0.38
N ARG A 28 0.21 10.44 -0.52
CA ARG A 28 0.84 10.21 -1.83
C ARG A 28 0.54 8.84 -2.43
N PHE A 29 0.56 7.79 -1.61
CA PHE A 29 0.57 6.41 -2.09
C PHE A 29 -0.75 5.67 -1.84
N PHE A 30 -1.50 6.08 -0.81
CA PHE A 30 -2.73 5.40 -0.37
C PHE A 30 -4.00 6.18 -0.71
N PHE A 31 -3.86 7.32 -1.40
CA PHE A 31 -4.98 7.99 -2.05
C PHE A 31 -5.42 7.22 -3.31
N LEU A 32 -6.72 6.99 -3.42
CA LEU A 32 -7.35 6.30 -4.55
C LEU A 32 -8.09 7.32 -5.41
N ASP A 33 -7.52 7.63 -6.56
CA ASP A 33 -8.13 8.52 -7.55
C ASP A 33 -9.26 7.83 -8.33
N ASP A 34 -9.83 8.51 -9.31
CA ASP A 34 -10.96 7.98 -10.08
C ASP A 34 -10.57 6.74 -10.90
N VAL A 35 -9.34 6.69 -11.41
CA VAL A 35 -8.84 5.54 -12.19
C VAL A 35 -8.69 4.31 -11.28
N ASP A 36 -8.14 4.51 -10.09
CA ASP A 36 -8.02 3.47 -9.08
C ASP A 36 -9.39 2.92 -8.68
N ARG A 37 -10.38 3.81 -8.49
CA ARG A 37 -11.76 3.43 -8.15
C ARG A 37 -12.45 2.65 -9.26
N ASP A 38 -12.27 3.05 -10.51
CA ASP A 38 -12.81 2.31 -11.66
C ASP A 38 -12.24 0.89 -11.72
N LEU A 39 -10.93 0.73 -11.48
CA LEU A 39 -10.30 -0.58 -11.39
C LEU A 39 -10.90 -1.38 -10.22
N ILE A 40 -10.97 -0.80 -9.02
CA ILE A 40 -11.54 -1.46 -7.83
C ILE A 40 -12.98 -1.92 -8.10
N ALA A 41 -13.81 -1.08 -8.74
CA ALA A 41 -15.21 -1.36 -9.04
C ALA A 41 -15.43 -2.59 -9.95
N LEU A 42 -14.41 -3.03 -10.69
CA LEU A 42 -14.47 -4.29 -11.45
C LEU A 42 -14.66 -5.53 -10.56
N ARG A 43 -14.45 -5.41 -9.24
CA ARG A 43 -14.51 -6.54 -8.29
C ARG A 43 -15.91 -6.62 -7.71
N ARG A 44 -16.47 -7.83 -7.70
CA ARG A 44 -17.90 -8.07 -7.41
C ARG A 44 -18.29 -8.00 -5.94
N THR A 45 -17.33 -8.14 -5.01
CA THR A 45 -17.61 -8.17 -3.57
C THR A 45 -16.79 -7.10 -2.84
N PRO A 46 -17.32 -6.52 -1.73
CA PRO A 46 -16.59 -5.52 -0.95
C PRO A 46 -15.23 -6.02 -0.45
N HIS A 47 -15.14 -7.30 -0.06
CA HIS A 47 -13.88 -7.91 0.38
C HIS A 47 -12.83 -7.98 -0.74
N HIS A 48 -13.23 -8.31 -1.98
CA HIS A 48 -12.30 -8.32 -3.12
C HIS A 48 -11.93 -6.90 -3.56
N GLN A 49 -12.83 -5.94 -3.41
CA GLN A 49 -12.55 -4.52 -3.67
C GLN A 49 -11.49 -3.98 -2.70
N LEU A 50 -11.69 -4.18 -1.39
CA LEU A 50 -10.74 -3.76 -0.36
C LEU A 50 -9.39 -4.45 -0.52
N GLY A 51 -9.37 -5.77 -0.71
CA GLY A 51 -8.13 -6.52 -0.90
C GLY A 51 -7.36 -6.06 -2.14
N PHE A 52 -8.07 -5.76 -3.23
CA PHE A 52 -7.43 -5.23 -4.44
C PHE A 52 -6.87 -3.82 -4.24
N ALA A 53 -7.64 -2.92 -3.60
CA ALA A 53 -7.18 -1.57 -3.28
C ALA A 53 -5.93 -1.59 -2.40
N LEU A 54 -5.93 -2.43 -1.37
CA LEU A 54 -4.80 -2.58 -0.46
C LEU A 54 -3.55 -3.07 -1.19
N GLN A 55 -3.67 -4.13 -2.00
CA GLN A 55 -2.53 -4.65 -2.76
C GLN A 55 -1.97 -3.63 -3.76
N MET A 56 -2.84 -2.86 -4.41
CA MET A 56 -2.43 -1.79 -5.32
C MET A 56 -1.61 -0.72 -4.60
N CYS A 57 -2.10 -0.22 -3.46
CA CYS A 57 -1.39 0.77 -2.65
C CYS A 57 -0.06 0.22 -2.11
N THR A 58 -0.05 -1.03 -1.67
CA THR A 58 1.16 -1.72 -1.20
C THR A 58 2.23 -1.79 -2.28
N VAL A 59 1.91 -2.21 -3.50
CA VAL A 59 2.88 -2.23 -4.61
C VAL A 59 3.38 -0.83 -4.94
N ARG A 60 2.51 0.19 -4.84
CA ARG A 60 2.89 1.59 -5.10
C ARG A 60 3.87 2.14 -4.06
N TYR A 61 3.70 1.77 -2.79
CA TYR A 61 4.53 2.23 -1.67
C TYR A 61 5.82 1.40 -1.54
N VAL A 62 5.69 0.08 -1.47
CA VAL A 62 6.79 -0.87 -1.23
C VAL A 62 7.57 -1.20 -2.51
N GLY A 63 6.94 -1.03 -3.68
CA GLY A 63 7.50 -1.42 -4.98
C GLY A 63 7.32 -2.90 -5.32
N LEU A 64 6.76 -3.70 -4.40
CA LEU A 64 6.56 -5.14 -4.53
C LEU A 64 5.22 -5.55 -3.90
N PHE A 65 4.71 -6.70 -4.32
CA PHE A 65 3.71 -7.40 -3.51
C PHE A 65 4.42 -7.98 -2.29
N LEU A 66 3.74 -7.97 -1.14
CA LEU A 66 4.24 -8.65 0.04
C LEU A 66 4.35 -10.15 -0.24
N GLY A 67 5.33 -10.79 0.38
CA GLY A 67 5.70 -12.18 0.14
C GLY A 67 4.64 -13.16 0.64
N GLU A 68 4.92 -13.82 1.77
CA GLU A 68 4.09 -14.92 2.25
C GLU A 68 2.73 -14.47 2.78
N ASP A 69 2.66 -13.29 3.41
CA ASP A 69 1.42 -12.71 3.91
C ASP A 69 1.07 -11.39 3.19
N PRO A 70 0.06 -11.39 2.30
CA PRO A 70 -0.40 -10.18 1.62
C PRO A 70 -1.10 -9.17 2.54
N LEU A 71 -1.35 -9.54 3.81
CA LEU A 71 -1.94 -8.71 4.84
C LEU A 71 -0.93 -8.23 5.88
N ASP A 72 0.37 -8.49 5.68
CA ASP A 72 1.47 -7.95 6.51
C ASP A 72 1.67 -6.44 6.25
N VAL A 73 0.64 -5.67 6.59
CA VAL A 73 0.55 -4.22 6.39
C VAL A 73 0.23 -3.51 7.72
N PRO A 74 0.73 -2.29 7.93
CA PRO A 74 0.32 -1.47 9.07
C PRO A 74 -1.18 -1.14 9.04
N TRP A 75 -1.83 -1.07 10.21
CA TRP A 75 -3.27 -0.78 10.25
C TRP A 75 -3.64 0.60 9.68
N SER A 76 -2.73 1.59 9.78
CA SER A 76 -2.89 2.93 9.22
C SER A 76 -3.09 2.97 7.71
N VAL A 77 -2.73 1.91 6.97
CA VAL A 77 -2.98 1.83 5.53
C VAL A 77 -4.33 1.20 5.16
N VAL A 78 -4.97 0.52 6.12
CA VAL A 78 -6.25 -0.17 5.89
C VAL A 78 -7.42 0.81 5.87
N GLU A 79 -7.39 1.82 6.74
CA GLU A 79 -8.47 2.82 6.87
C GLU A 79 -8.65 3.70 5.62
N PRO A 80 -7.58 4.23 4.97
CA PRO A 80 -7.70 4.94 3.70
C PRO A 80 -8.28 4.07 2.57
N ALA A 81 -7.85 2.81 2.49
CA ALA A 81 -8.30 1.85 1.47
C ALA A 81 -9.79 1.49 1.64
N ALA A 82 -10.31 1.50 2.87
CA ALA A 82 -11.71 1.21 3.18
C ALA A 82 -12.66 2.39 2.92
N THR A 83 -12.18 3.63 3.10
CA THR A 83 -13.06 4.81 3.15
C THR A 83 -13.22 5.48 1.78
N GLY A 84 -12.30 5.26 0.83
CA GLY A 84 -12.33 5.95 -0.45
C GLY A 84 -12.34 7.47 -0.26
N SER A 85 -11.55 7.98 0.67
CA SER A 85 -11.62 9.36 1.11
C SER A 85 -11.18 10.33 0.01
N ASN A 86 -12.09 11.23 -0.37
CA ASN A 86 -11.78 12.47 -1.08
C ASN A 86 -10.71 13.25 -0.28
N PRO A 87 -9.78 13.99 -0.91
CA PRO A 87 -8.80 14.74 -0.13
C PRO A 87 -9.53 15.77 0.74
N PRO A 88 -9.02 16.10 1.95
CA PRO A 88 -9.53 17.25 2.68
C PRO A 88 -9.34 18.47 1.76
N SER A 89 -10.44 19.15 1.42
CA SER A 89 -10.40 20.40 0.69
C SER A 89 -9.40 21.31 1.38
N ALA A 90 -8.29 21.62 0.70
CA ALA A 90 -7.32 22.60 1.18
C ALA A 90 -8.05 23.94 1.34
N GLY A 91 -8.29 24.32 2.59
CA GLY A 91 -8.78 25.64 2.98
C GLY A 91 -7.63 26.60 3.23
#